data_AF-A0A356GE74-F1
#
_entry.id   AF-A0A356GE74-F1
#
_cell.length_a   1.000
_cell.length_b   1.000
_cell.length_c   1.000
_cell.angle_alpha   90.00
_cell.angle_beta   90.00
_cell.angle_gamma   90.00
#
_symmetry.space_group_name_H-M   'P 1'
#
loop_
_entity.id
_entity.type
_entity.pdbx_description
1 polymer ?
#
loop_
_entity_poly.entity_id
_entity_poly.type
_entity_poly.pdbx_seq_one_letter_code
_entity_poly.pdbx_strand_id
1 'polypeptide(L)'
;MMFVYSFRMSTVKFICVAALSVAVLLALVAFVPTYDADESASTISYAKIYSSADRVAFISQFGWSVEETPVDEKDVTIPASFDKIYENYNQLQKNQGLSLNKYKGKEVTRYTYKITNYPEYDGDVYINLLVFKNKVIGGDVCSADSSGFVHGFSRDVTLP
;
A
#
# COMPACT_ATOMS: atom_id res chain seq x y z
N MET A 1 -29.22 55.57 -20.80
CA MET A 1 -30.09 54.62 -21.51
C MET A 1 -29.84 53.23 -20.94
N MET A 2 -30.90 52.46 -20.70
CA MET A 2 -30.89 51.16 -20.03
C MET A 2 -30.50 50.05 -21.02
N PHE A 3 -29.41 49.31 -20.73
CA PHE A 3 -29.01 48.15 -21.52
C PHE A 3 -29.80 46.93 -21.07
N VAL A 4 -30.81 46.55 -21.85
CA VAL A 4 -31.50 45.27 -21.70
C VAL A 4 -30.75 44.23 -22.52
N TYR A 5 -30.09 43.30 -21.83
CA TYR A 5 -29.53 42.09 -22.45
C TYR A 5 -30.61 41.02 -22.55
N SER A 6 -31.15 40.83 -23.75
CA SER A 6 -32.02 39.70 -24.06
C SER A 6 -31.19 38.43 -24.19
N PHE A 7 -31.10 37.64 -23.12
CA PHE A 7 -30.51 36.30 -23.18
C PHE A 7 -31.48 35.33 -23.86
N ARG A 8 -31.03 34.77 -24.99
CA ARG A 8 -31.76 33.76 -25.78
C ARG A 8 -31.97 32.51 -24.92
N MET A 9 -33.24 32.07 -24.79
CA MET A 9 -33.74 31.02 -23.89
C MET A 9 -33.05 29.64 -24.05
N SER A 10 -32.31 29.43 -25.13
CA SER A 10 -31.49 28.24 -25.38
C SER A 10 -30.20 28.19 -24.56
N THR A 11 -29.63 29.35 -24.22
CA THR A 11 -28.35 29.49 -23.48
C THR A 11 -28.54 29.30 -21.98
N VAL A 12 -29.72 29.67 -21.46
CA VAL A 12 -30.09 29.49 -20.04
C VAL A 12 -30.11 28.01 -19.67
N LYS A 13 -30.59 27.14 -20.57
CA LYS A 13 -30.55 25.69 -20.37
C LYS A 13 -29.11 25.15 -20.30
N PHE A 14 -28.21 25.67 -21.14
CA PHE A 14 -26.78 25.30 -21.10
C PHE A 14 -26.08 25.78 -19.82
N ILE A 15 -26.36 27.00 -19.37
CA ILE A 15 -25.79 27.54 -18.13
C ILE A 15 -26.31 26.78 -16.91
N CYS A 16 -27.60 26.42 -16.88
CA CYS A 16 -28.15 25.59 -15.80
C CYS A 16 -27.52 24.19 -15.76
N VAL A 17 -27.31 23.55 -16.91
CA VAL A 17 -26.63 22.24 -16.99
C VAL A 17 -25.17 22.34 -16.55
N ALA A 18 -24.45 23.38 -16.99
CA ALA A 18 -23.06 23.61 -16.57
C ALA A 18 -22.96 23.89 -15.06
N ALA A 19 -23.86 24.70 -14.49
CA ALA A 19 -23.89 24.99 -13.05
C ALA A 19 -24.24 23.75 -12.22
N LEU A 20 -25.18 22.92 -12.68
CA LEU A 20 -25.49 21.63 -12.06
C LEU A 20 -24.28 20.67 -12.10
N SER A 21 -23.54 20.66 -13.21
CA SER A 21 -22.35 19.82 -13.36
C SER A 21 -21.24 20.20 -12.37
N VAL A 22 -21.00 21.50 -12.20
CA VAL A 22 -20.02 22.02 -11.23
C VAL A 22 -20.47 21.76 -9.79
N ALA A 23 -21.76 21.90 -9.49
CA ALA A 23 -22.31 21.58 -8.17
C ALA A 23 -22.19 20.08 -7.82
N VAL A 24 -22.41 19.19 -8.80
CA VAL A 24 -22.20 17.74 -8.63
C VAL A 24 -20.73 17.41 -8.42
N LEU A 25 -19.81 18.04 -9.15
CA LEU A 25 -18.36 17.85 -8.97
C LEU A 25 -17.88 18.33 -7.59
N LEU A 26 -18.37 19.48 -7.11
CA LEU A 26 -18.06 19.99 -5.77
C LEU A 26 -18.67 19.12 -4.67
N ALA A 27 -19.88 18.60 -4.87
CA ALA A 27 -20.49 17.63 -3.95
C ALA A 27 -19.69 16.32 -3.91
N LEU A 28 -19.15 15.85 -5.03
CA LEU A 28 -18.29 14.65 -5.11
C LEU A 28 -16.97 14.83 -4.36
N VAL A 29 -16.36 16.01 -4.42
CA VAL A 29 -15.13 16.32 -3.65
C VAL A 29 -15.43 16.46 -2.15
N ALA A 30 -16.60 16.99 -1.78
CA ALA A 30 -17.04 17.07 -0.39
C ALA A 30 -17.52 15.73 0.21
N PHE A 31 -17.90 14.77 -0.65
CA PHE A 31 -18.26 13.40 -0.29
C PHE A 31 -17.09 12.41 -0.42
N VAL A 32 -15.86 12.87 -0.66
CA VAL A 32 -14.69 12.03 -0.39
C VAL A 32 -14.73 11.79 1.11
N PRO A 33 -15.03 10.57 1.58
CA PRO A 33 -14.99 10.30 2.99
C PRO A 33 -13.58 10.64 3.43
N THR A 34 -13.45 11.59 4.34
CA THR A 34 -12.28 11.63 5.21
C THR A 34 -12.23 10.24 5.79
N TYR A 35 -11.22 9.46 5.39
CA TYR A 35 -10.98 8.13 5.93
C TYR A 35 -10.57 8.34 7.38
N ASP A 36 -11.57 8.57 8.24
CA ASP A 36 -11.49 8.21 9.63
C ASP A 36 -11.23 6.71 9.62
N ALA A 37 -9.99 6.37 9.95
CA ALA A 37 -9.52 5.01 10.13
C ALA A 37 -10.20 4.43 11.37
N ASP A 38 -11.50 4.17 11.23
CA ASP A 38 -12.24 3.36 12.17
C ASP A 38 -11.73 1.92 12.00
N GLU A 39 -11.21 1.37 13.10
CA GLU A 39 -10.65 0.04 13.25
C GLU A 39 -11.70 -1.05 12.97
N SER A 40 -12.11 -1.15 11.72
CA SER A 40 -12.68 -2.37 11.19
C SER A 40 -11.54 -3.37 11.15
N ALA A 41 -11.61 -4.40 12.00
CA ALA A 41 -10.79 -5.60 11.93
C ALA A 41 -10.98 -6.26 10.56
N SER A 42 -10.36 -5.67 9.56
CA SER A 42 -10.34 -6.11 8.19
C SER A 42 -9.38 -7.28 8.16
N THR A 43 -9.92 -8.47 7.91
CA THR A 43 -9.12 -9.65 7.63
C THR A 43 -8.12 -9.29 6.54
N ILE A 44 -6.84 -9.09 6.91
CA ILE A 44 -5.80 -8.67 5.97
C ILE A 44 -5.75 -9.68 4.83
N SER A 45 -5.91 -9.18 3.60
CA SER A 45 -5.97 -10.03 2.42
C SER A 45 -4.58 -10.20 1.84
N TYR A 46 -3.95 -11.33 2.15
CA TYR A 46 -2.63 -11.66 1.60
C TYR A 46 -2.68 -12.21 0.16
N ALA A 47 -3.86 -12.37 -0.44
CA ALA A 47 -4.05 -12.98 -1.76
C ALA A 47 -4.57 -11.97 -2.79
N LYS A 48 -4.54 -12.36 -4.07
CA LYS A 48 -5.00 -11.57 -5.24
C LYS A 48 -4.13 -10.35 -5.54
N ILE A 49 -2.82 -10.51 -5.40
CA ILE A 49 -1.83 -9.48 -5.71
C ILE A 49 -1.34 -9.70 -7.14
N TYR A 50 -1.98 -9.02 -8.11
CA TYR A 50 -1.67 -9.18 -9.54
C TYR A 50 -0.83 -8.03 -10.08
N SER A 51 -1.10 -6.82 -9.60
CA SER A 51 -0.55 -5.56 -10.12
C SER A 51 0.28 -4.80 -9.08
N SER A 52 0.98 -3.75 -9.52
CA SER A 52 1.59 -2.74 -8.65
C SER A 52 0.56 -2.11 -7.73
N ALA A 53 -0.60 -1.74 -8.26
CA ALA A 53 -1.70 -1.15 -7.49
C ALA A 53 -2.19 -2.08 -6.37
N ASP A 54 -2.29 -3.39 -6.62
CA ASP A 54 -2.68 -4.36 -5.57
C ASP A 54 -1.64 -4.43 -4.45
N ARG A 55 -0.35 -4.31 -4.79
CA ARG A 55 0.75 -4.28 -3.79
C ARG A 55 0.70 -3.01 -2.95
N VAL A 56 0.49 -1.85 -3.58
CA VAL A 56 0.32 -0.58 -2.86
C VAL A 56 -0.90 -0.65 -1.94
N ALA A 57 -2.03 -1.15 -2.44
CA ALA A 57 -3.23 -1.33 -1.64
C ALA A 57 -3.00 -2.25 -0.44
N PHE A 58 -2.28 -3.36 -0.62
CA PHE A 58 -1.86 -4.26 0.47
C PHE A 58 -1.02 -3.53 1.52
N ILE A 59 -0.03 -2.74 1.09
CA ILE A 59 0.84 -1.95 1.97
C ILE A 59 0.03 -0.92 2.76
N SER A 60 -0.92 -0.24 2.11
CA SER A 60 -1.82 0.72 2.74
C SER A 60 -2.72 0.11 3.82
N GLN A 61 -3.00 -1.20 3.79
CA GLN A 61 -3.73 -1.88 4.88
C GLN A 61 -3.01 -1.79 6.22
N PHE A 62 -1.69 -1.60 6.20
CA PHE A 62 -0.85 -1.45 7.40
C PHE A 62 -0.58 0.02 7.76
N GLY A 63 -1.23 0.98 7.08
CA GLY A 63 -1.05 2.41 7.32
C GLY A 63 0.16 3.04 6.61
N TRP A 64 0.84 2.30 5.73
CA TRP A 64 2.00 2.80 5.00
C TRP A 64 1.64 3.39 3.65
N SER A 65 2.35 4.46 3.28
CA SER A 65 2.28 5.12 1.99
C SER A 65 3.57 4.87 1.23
N VAL A 66 3.44 4.42 -0.02
CA VAL A 66 4.56 4.12 -0.93
C VAL A 66 4.24 4.62 -2.33
N GLU A 67 5.27 4.80 -3.15
CA GLU A 67 5.08 5.04 -4.58
C GLU A 67 4.60 3.78 -5.31
N GLU A 68 3.92 3.94 -6.45
CA GLU A 68 3.39 2.80 -7.21
C GLU A 68 4.50 1.91 -7.80
N THR A 69 5.65 2.52 -8.12
CA THR A 69 6.79 1.82 -8.69
C THR A 69 7.69 1.27 -7.58
N PRO A 70 7.99 -0.04 -7.56
CA PRO A 70 8.96 -0.58 -6.63
C PRO A 70 10.36 -0.03 -6.92
N VAL A 71 11.15 0.20 -5.88
CA VAL A 71 12.56 0.60 -6.02
C VAL A 71 13.46 -0.54 -6.45
N ASP A 72 13.07 -1.79 -6.15
CA ASP A 72 13.78 -3.01 -6.54
C ASP A 72 12.77 -4.14 -6.69
N GLU A 73 12.90 -4.91 -7.76
CA GLU A 73 12.12 -6.11 -8.04
C GLU A 73 13.08 -7.22 -8.47
N LYS A 74 13.08 -8.34 -7.74
CA LYS A 74 13.90 -9.51 -8.11
C LYS A 74 13.29 -10.81 -7.67
N ASP A 75 13.53 -11.84 -8.47
CA ASP A 75 13.22 -13.21 -8.10
C ASP A 75 14.28 -13.76 -7.13
N VAL A 76 13.80 -14.28 -6.00
CA VAL A 76 14.62 -14.86 -4.94
C VAL A 76 14.14 -16.27 -4.65
N THR A 77 15.07 -17.20 -4.47
CA THR A 77 14.72 -18.56 -4.06
C THR A 77 14.73 -18.66 -2.54
N ILE A 78 13.63 -19.12 -1.96
CA ILE A 78 13.58 -19.46 -0.54
C ILE A 78 14.44 -20.72 -0.32
N PRO A 79 15.43 -20.70 0.59
CA PRO A 79 16.29 -21.85 0.82
C PRO A 79 15.52 -23.12 1.16
N ALA A 80 16.02 -24.28 0.69
CA ALA A 80 15.42 -25.57 0.99
C ALA A 80 15.54 -25.95 2.48
N SER A 81 16.59 -25.46 3.15
CA SER A 81 16.85 -25.59 4.58
C SER A 81 17.01 -24.20 5.19
N PHE A 82 16.42 -23.97 6.37
CA PHE A 82 16.59 -22.70 7.07
C PHE A 82 17.77 -22.84 8.02
N ASP A 83 18.76 -21.98 7.87
CA ASP A 83 19.77 -21.75 8.88
C ASP A 83 19.21 -20.85 9.99
N LYS A 84 20.02 -20.52 11.00
CA LYS A 84 19.60 -19.67 12.11
C LYS A 84 19.08 -18.29 11.66
N ILE A 85 19.61 -17.76 10.56
CA ILE A 85 19.22 -16.45 10.02
C ILE A 85 17.81 -16.55 9.40
N TYR A 86 17.59 -17.52 8.53
CA TYR A 86 16.28 -17.77 7.93
C TYR A 86 15.24 -18.25 8.94
N GLU A 87 15.65 -18.95 9.99
CA GLU A 87 14.77 -19.31 11.10
C GLU A 87 14.24 -18.06 11.80
N ASN A 88 15.12 -17.13 12.19
CA ASN A 88 14.71 -15.85 12.79
C ASN A 88 13.79 -15.06 11.86
N TYR A 89 14.15 -14.97 10.58
CA TYR A 89 13.31 -14.30 9.58
C TYR A 89 11.94 -14.98 9.44
N ASN A 90 11.88 -16.31 9.40
CA ASN A 90 10.61 -17.04 9.36
C ASN A 90 9.80 -16.91 10.66
N GLN A 91 10.44 -16.71 11.82
CA GLN A 91 9.70 -16.37 13.05
C GLN A 91 9.05 -14.99 12.95
N LEU A 92 9.76 -13.98 12.41
CA LEU A 92 9.14 -12.69 12.11
C LEU A 92 7.92 -12.84 11.20
N GLN A 93 8.02 -13.66 10.16
CA GLN A 93 6.88 -13.93 9.28
C GLN A 93 5.72 -14.63 10.02
N LYS A 94 6.02 -15.57 10.92
CA LYS A 94 5.00 -16.23 11.76
C LYS A 94 4.28 -15.28 12.69
N ASN A 95 4.97 -14.30 13.25
CA ASN A 95 4.36 -13.28 14.10
C ASN A 95 3.34 -12.43 13.32
N GLN A 96 3.49 -12.34 11.99
CA GLN A 96 2.53 -11.71 11.08
C GLN A 96 1.42 -12.67 10.59
N GLY A 97 1.40 -13.91 11.07
CA GLY A 97 0.49 -14.96 10.60
C GLY A 97 0.91 -15.65 9.30
N LEU A 98 2.14 -15.43 8.83
CA LEU A 98 2.70 -16.00 7.61
C LEU A 98 3.69 -17.14 7.90
N SER A 99 4.08 -17.91 6.88
CA SER A 99 5.11 -18.93 7.08
C SER A 99 5.82 -19.29 5.78
N LEU A 100 7.14 -19.08 5.78
CA LEU A 100 8.01 -19.41 4.65
C LEU A 100 8.34 -20.91 4.58
N ASN A 101 8.07 -21.66 5.64
CA ASN A 101 8.36 -23.11 5.71
C ASN A 101 7.64 -23.90 4.59
N LYS A 102 6.46 -23.43 4.17
CA LYS A 102 5.67 -24.03 3.08
C LYS A 102 6.23 -23.74 1.68
N TYR A 103 7.16 -22.80 1.58
CA TYR A 103 7.72 -22.30 0.32
C TYR A 103 9.22 -22.59 0.20
N LYS A 104 9.77 -23.48 1.03
CA LYS A 104 11.16 -23.94 0.93
C LYS A 104 11.48 -24.50 -0.46
N GLY A 105 12.59 -24.05 -1.04
CA GLY A 105 13.01 -24.40 -2.39
C GLY A 105 12.12 -23.83 -3.50
N LYS A 106 11.27 -22.85 -3.20
CA LYS A 106 10.45 -22.15 -4.21
C LYS A 106 11.06 -20.81 -4.56
N GLU A 107 10.98 -20.47 -5.83
CA GLU A 107 11.27 -19.13 -6.34
C GLU A 107 10.07 -18.22 -6.11
N VAL A 108 10.33 -17.03 -5.59
CA VAL A 108 9.33 -16.02 -5.21
C VAL A 108 9.84 -14.66 -5.64
N THR A 109 8.95 -13.73 -5.96
CA THR A 109 9.36 -12.38 -6.37
C THR A 109 9.37 -11.47 -5.15
N ARG A 110 10.50 -10.79 -4.92
CA ARG A 110 10.64 -9.77 -3.90
C ARG A 110 10.46 -8.39 -4.52
N TYR A 111 9.48 -7.65 -4.01
CA TYR A 111 9.26 -6.25 -4.36
C TYR A 111 9.67 -5.37 -3.18
N THR A 112 10.49 -4.37 -3.44
CA THR A 112 10.93 -3.40 -2.44
C THR A 112 10.28 -2.06 -2.77
N TYR A 113 9.66 -1.43 -1.80
CA TYR A 113 9.02 -0.13 -1.94
C TYR A 113 9.59 0.85 -0.91
N LYS A 114 9.71 2.13 -1.26
CA LYS A 114 10.12 3.18 -0.32
C LYS A 114 8.89 3.73 0.40
N ILE A 115 8.92 3.70 1.73
CA ILE A 115 7.88 4.28 2.58
C ILE A 115 8.12 5.80 2.67
N THR A 116 7.06 6.58 2.46
CA THR A 116 7.11 8.05 2.47
C THR A 116 6.51 8.68 3.73
N ASN A 117 5.79 7.90 4.54
CA ASN A 117 5.07 8.37 5.73
C ASN A 117 5.55 7.71 7.03
N TYR A 118 6.78 7.21 7.10
CA TYR A 118 7.27 6.56 8.31
C TYR A 118 7.48 7.62 9.41
N PRO A 119 6.76 7.56 10.54
CA PRO A 119 6.87 8.59 11.57
C PRO A 119 8.12 8.39 12.41
N GLU A 120 8.70 9.49 12.87
CA GLU A 120 9.82 9.53 13.83
C GLU A 120 11.13 8.93 13.31
N TYR A 121 11.32 8.91 11.98
CA TYR A 121 12.56 8.47 11.35
C TYR A 121 12.91 9.37 10.15
N ASP A 122 14.07 10.01 10.17
CA ASP A 122 14.53 10.91 9.10
C ASP A 122 15.25 10.17 7.95
N GLY A 123 15.52 8.88 8.09
CA GLY A 123 16.19 8.07 7.08
C GLY A 123 15.24 7.41 6.08
N ASP A 124 15.82 6.75 5.08
CA ASP A 124 15.05 6.00 4.10
C ASP A 124 14.55 4.67 4.69
N VAL A 125 13.24 4.45 4.66
CA VAL A 125 12.62 3.20 5.09
C VAL A 125 12.02 2.48 3.89
N TYR A 126 12.21 1.18 3.84
CA TYR A 126 11.71 0.32 2.78
C TYR A 126 10.79 -0.75 3.33
N ILE A 127 9.82 -1.16 2.52
CA ILE A 127 8.99 -2.34 2.75
C ILE A 127 9.25 -3.37 1.65
N ASN A 128 9.63 -4.56 2.07
CA ASN A 128 9.88 -5.73 1.24
C ASN A 128 8.65 -6.63 1.25
N LEU A 129 8.13 -6.97 0.08
CA LEU A 129 7.04 -7.95 -0.10
C LEU A 129 7.58 -9.18 -0.83
N LEU A 130 7.41 -10.37 -0.26
CA LEU A 130 7.65 -11.65 -0.92
C LEU A 130 6.32 -12.16 -1.49
N VAL A 131 6.21 -12.19 -2.81
CA VAL A 131 5.01 -12.63 -3.53
C VAL A 131 5.28 -13.94 -4.24
N PHE A 132 4.43 -14.94 -4.00
CA PHE A 132 4.44 -16.21 -4.69
C PHE A 132 3.04 -16.51 -5.23
N LYS A 133 2.92 -16.74 -6.55
CA LYS A 133 1.64 -17.02 -7.23
C LYS A 133 0.53 -16.03 -6.81
N ASN A 134 0.82 -14.74 -6.92
CA ASN A 134 -0.12 -13.64 -6.62
C ASN A 134 -0.58 -13.58 -5.16
N LYS A 135 0.23 -14.11 -4.25
CA LYS A 135 -0.01 -14.10 -2.80
C LYS A 135 1.21 -13.59 -2.07
N VAL A 136 1.04 -12.65 -1.14
CA VAL A 136 2.08 -12.28 -0.19
C VAL A 136 2.30 -13.44 0.78
N ILE A 137 3.51 -13.96 0.82
CA ILE A 137 3.91 -15.08 1.67
C ILE A 137 4.82 -14.67 2.82
N GLY A 138 5.32 -13.44 2.78
CA GLY A 138 6.17 -12.84 3.80
C GLY A 138 6.63 -11.45 3.38
N GLY A 139 7.30 -10.76 4.29
CA GLY A 139 7.90 -9.47 4.06
C GLY A 139 8.28 -8.77 5.36
N ASP A 140 8.95 -7.64 5.22
CA ASP A 140 9.54 -6.89 6.32
C ASP A 140 9.61 -5.41 5.96
N VAL A 141 9.71 -4.58 6.98
CA VAL A 141 10.02 -3.16 6.87
C VAL A 141 11.39 -2.94 7.47
N CYS A 142 12.29 -2.33 6.71
CA CYS A 142 13.66 -2.08 7.14
C CYS A 142 14.14 -0.68 6.75
N SER A 143 15.00 -0.11 7.58
CA SER A 143 15.66 1.17 7.27
C SER A 143 16.95 0.97 6.48
N ALA A 144 17.34 1.97 5.68
CA ALA A 144 18.56 1.98 4.87
C ALA A 144 19.86 2.08 5.69
N ASP A 145 19.76 2.54 6.95
CA ASP A 145 20.92 2.89 7.77
C ASP A 145 21.60 1.69 8.43
N SER A 146 22.90 1.86 8.72
CA SER A 146 23.74 0.84 9.36
C SER A 146 23.33 0.49 10.80
N SER A 147 22.72 1.43 11.53
CA SER A 147 22.07 1.22 12.83
C SER A 147 20.57 0.93 12.69
N GLY A 148 20.19 0.41 11.53
CA GLY A 148 18.80 0.28 11.14
C GLY A 148 17.99 -0.71 11.95
N PHE A 149 16.67 -0.66 11.75
CA PHE A 149 15.72 -1.60 12.34
C PHE A 149 15.09 -2.48 11.27
N VAL A 150 14.60 -3.64 11.70
CA VAL A 150 13.77 -4.52 10.88
C VAL A 150 12.56 -4.95 11.71
N HIS A 151 11.37 -4.74 11.16
CA HIS A 151 10.11 -5.20 11.75
C HIS A 151 9.21 -5.79 10.65
N GLY A 152 8.05 -6.33 11.03
CA GLY A 152 7.06 -6.87 10.11
C GLY A 152 6.26 -5.78 9.42
N PHE A 153 5.17 -6.13 8.74
CA PHE A 153 4.30 -5.13 8.10
C PHE A 153 3.68 -4.17 9.10
N SER A 154 3.26 -4.63 10.28
CA SER A 154 2.88 -3.74 11.38
C SER A 154 4.09 -3.42 12.25
N ARG A 155 4.16 -2.19 12.79
CA ARG A 155 5.23 -1.76 13.71
C ARG A 155 5.32 -2.65 14.96
N ASP A 156 4.19 -3.20 15.41
CA ASP A 156 4.12 -4.02 16.62
C ASP A 156 4.78 -5.40 16.47
N VAL A 157 5.04 -5.83 15.22
CA VAL A 157 5.63 -7.13 14.95
C VAL A 157 7.14 -6.96 14.76
N THR A 158 7.92 -7.20 15.81
CA THR A 158 9.38 -7.07 15.76
C THR A 158 10.08 -8.43 15.73
N LEU A 159 11.36 -8.41 15.34
CA LEU A 159 12.23 -9.58 15.46
C LEU A 159 12.40 -9.97 16.94
N PRO A 160 12.39 -11.27 17.27
CA PRO A 160 12.63 -11.75 18.62
C PRO A 160 14.07 -11.55 19.09
#